data_AF-A0A645JDP9-F1
#
_entry.id   AF-A0A645JDP9-F1
#
_cell.length_a   1.000
_cell.length_b   1.000
_cell.length_c   1.000
_cell.angle_alpha   90.00
_cell.angle_beta   90.00
_cell.angle_gamma   90.00
#
_symmetry.space_group_name_H-M   'P 1'
#
loop_
_entity.id
_entity.type
_entity.pdbx_description
1 polymer ?
#
loop_
_entity_poly.entity_id
_entity_poly.type
_entity_poly.pdbx_seq_one_letter_code
_entity_poly.pdbx_strand_id
1 'polypeptide(L)'
;MGKQLVGDALKNQLTEGLKEKLLEEYELTPTLLIEKVYRQPFPNRFLASLSPFLLKHIDDLSIRQIVINSFSGFFERNVMQYDYRKNSVNFVGSIAWYFSDVLKEVALEKEIEIGTIVQSPMSGLIEYHR
;
A
#
# COMPACT_ATOMS: atom_id res chain seq x y z
N MET A 1 1.18 4.78 0.15
CA MET A 1 1.52 3.90 -1.00
C MET A 1 1.55 4.67 -2.33
N GLY A 2 0.50 4.74 -3.15
CA GLY A 2 0.59 5.35 -4.50
C GLY A 2 1.11 6.80 -4.54
N LYS A 3 0.70 7.64 -3.59
CA LYS A 3 1.24 9.00 -3.43
C LYS A 3 2.75 9.02 -3.17
N GLN A 4 3.25 8.11 -2.34
CA GLN A 4 4.68 8.01 -2.02
C GLN A 4 5.47 7.52 -3.24
N LEU A 5 4.99 6.47 -3.91
CA LEU A 5 5.59 5.99 -5.16
C LEU A 5 5.81 7.13 -6.16
N VAL A 6 4.76 7.91 -6.42
CA VAL A 6 4.81 9.05 -7.32
C VAL A 6 5.80 10.11 -6.83
N GLY A 7 5.76 10.45 -5.53
CA GLY A 7 6.67 11.42 -4.94
C GLY A 7 8.14 11.01 -5.08
N ASP A 8 8.43 9.74 -4.83
CA ASP A 8 9.79 9.18 -4.85
C ASP A 8 10.29 9.02 -6.29
N ALA A 9 9.42 8.59 -7.21
CA ALA A 9 9.72 8.53 -8.65
C ALA A 9 10.09 9.91 -9.22
N LEU A 10 9.33 10.97 -8.88
CA LEU A 10 9.61 12.33 -9.36
C LEU A 10 10.88 12.94 -8.75
N LYS A 11 11.29 12.46 -7.57
CA LYS A 11 12.50 12.91 -6.86
C LYS A 11 13.71 12.00 -7.08
N ASN A 12 13.61 11.04 -7.99
CA ASN A 12 14.65 10.05 -8.29
C ASN A 12 15.15 9.32 -7.03
N GLN A 13 14.22 8.92 -6.15
CA GLN A 13 14.51 8.17 -4.92
C GLN A 13 14.25 6.66 -5.07
N LEU A 14 13.79 6.23 -6.25
CA LEU A 14 13.66 4.82 -6.60
C LEU A 14 14.98 4.27 -7.14
N THR A 15 15.14 2.95 -7.15
CA THR A 15 16.22 2.27 -7.87
C THR A 15 16.24 2.72 -9.34
N GLU A 16 17.44 2.87 -9.89
CA GLU A 16 17.67 3.29 -11.27
C GLU A 16 16.84 2.44 -12.27
N GLY A 17 16.17 3.11 -13.21
CA GLY A 17 15.31 2.47 -14.21
C GLY A 17 13.87 2.20 -13.77
N LEU A 18 13.54 2.22 -12.46
CA LEU A 18 12.16 1.96 -12.01
C LEU A 18 11.20 3.10 -12.36
N LYS A 19 11.68 4.35 -12.32
CA LYS A 19 10.88 5.50 -12.72
C LYS A 19 10.49 5.39 -14.19
N GLU A 20 11.45 5.03 -15.06
CA GLU A 20 11.24 4.85 -16.48
C GLU A 20 10.23 3.74 -16.74
N LYS A 21 10.37 2.59 -16.07
CA LYS A 21 9.40 1.48 -16.13
C LYS A 21 8.00 1.90 -15.69
N LEU A 22 7.88 2.66 -14.60
CA LEU A 22 6.60 3.18 -14.12
C LEU A 22 5.94 4.09 -15.15
N LEU A 23 6.71 5.00 -15.74
CA LEU A 23 6.20 5.93 -16.74
C LEU A 23 5.80 5.20 -18.03
N GLU A 24 6.59 4.22 -18.46
CA GLU A 24 6.29 3.39 -19.64
C GLU A 24 5.04 2.52 -19.44
N GLU A 25 4.96 1.77 -18.33
CA GLU A 25 3.86 0.83 -18.06
C GLU A 25 2.48 1.50 -17.95
N TYR A 26 2.44 2.76 -17.52
CA TYR A 26 1.20 3.53 -17.36
C TYR A 26 1.02 4.62 -18.43
N GLU A 27 1.88 4.64 -19.46
CA GLU A 27 1.87 5.65 -20.53
C GLU A 27 1.86 7.09 -19.98
N LEU A 28 2.68 7.33 -18.96
CA LEU A 28 2.76 8.60 -18.25
C LEU A 28 4.00 9.41 -18.69
N THR A 29 3.86 10.72 -18.64
CA THR A 29 4.98 11.66 -18.56
C THR A 29 4.99 12.32 -17.18
N PRO A 30 6.12 12.89 -16.71
CA PRO A 30 6.14 13.63 -15.45
C PRO A 30 5.08 14.74 -15.39
N THR A 31 4.86 15.43 -16.50
CA THR A 31 3.83 16.48 -16.63
C THR A 31 2.42 15.90 -16.49
N LEU A 32 2.11 14.82 -17.20
CA LEU A 32 0.79 14.16 -17.14
C LEU A 32 0.52 13.59 -15.75
N LEU A 33 1.54 13.05 -15.10
CA LEU A 33 1.45 12.53 -13.75
C LEU A 33 1.11 13.64 -12.74
N ILE A 34 1.74 14.82 -12.83
CA ILE A 34 1.40 15.99 -12.00
C ILE A 34 -0.03 16.44 -12.31
N GLU A 35 -0.42 16.49 -13.58
CA GLU A 35 -1.77 16.86 -13.98
C GLU A 35 -2.83 15.91 -13.38
N LYS A 36 -2.62 14.59 -13.47
CA LYS A 36 -3.53 13.58 -12.91
C LYS A 36 -3.67 13.68 -11.40
N VAL A 37 -2.64 14.12 -10.69
CA VAL A 37 -2.68 14.26 -9.21
C VAL A 37 -3.31 15.58 -8.76
N TYR A 38 -3.05 16.68 -9.47
CA TYR A 38 -3.41 18.02 -8.99
C TYR A 38 -4.57 18.70 -9.74
N ARG A 39 -4.90 18.25 -10.96
CA ARG A 39 -5.84 18.96 -11.85
C ARG A 39 -7.01 18.12 -12.32
N GLN A 40 -6.91 16.79 -12.25
CA GLN A 40 -7.96 15.87 -12.70
C GLN A 40 -8.84 15.42 -11.52
N PRO A 41 -10.11 15.06 -11.78
CA PRO A 41 -10.99 14.54 -10.74
C PRO A 41 -10.53 13.16 -10.25
N PHE A 42 -10.87 12.84 -9.01
CA PHE A 42 -10.57 11.56 -8.35
C PHE A 42 -9.07 11.18 -8.27
N PRO A 43 -8.17 12.08 -7.82
CA PRO A 43 -6.73 11.79 -7.75
C PRO A 43 -6.41 10.59 -6.84
N ASN A 44 -7.21 10.36 -5.79
CA ASN A 44 -7.08 9.19 -4.92
C ASN A 44 -7.27 7.87 -5.67
N ARG A 45 -8.18 7.83 -6.66
CA ARG A 45 -8.44 6.63 -7.46
C ARG A 45 -7.29 6.36 -8.43
N PHE A 46 -6.75 7.42 -9.04
CA PHE A 46 -5.54 7.31 -9.87
C PHE A 46 -4.33 6.84 -9.05
N LEU A 47 -4.08 7.42 -7.88
CA LEU A 47 -2.97 6.97 -7.03
C LEU A 47 -3.15 5.51 -6.58
N ALA A 48 -4.39 5.09 -6.30
CA ALA A 48 -4.67 3.70 -5.97
C ALA A 48 -4.44 2.75 -7.15
N SER A 49 -4.67 3.18 -8.40
CA SER A 49 -4.43 2.35 -9.59
C SER A 49 -2.95 2.07 -9.86
N LEU A 50 -2.02 2.75 -9.18
CA LEU A 50 -0.58 2.47 -9.24
C LEU A 50 -0.13 1.37 -8.27
N SER A 51 -1.02 0.87 -7.40
CA SER A 51 -0.68 -0.18 -6.43
C SER A 51 -0.20 -1.50 -7.06
N PRO A 52 -0.71 -1.95 -8.23
CA PRO A 52 -0.19 -3.13 -8.91
C PRO A 52 1.31 -3.04 -9.24
N PHE A 53 1.82 -1.85 -9.58
CA PHE A 53 3.25 -1.64 -9.82
C PHE A 53 4.09 -1.91 -8.56
N LEU A 54 3.63 -1.43 -7.40
CA LEU A 54 4.28 -1.72 -6.11
C LEU A 54 4.35 -3.21 -5.83
N LEU A 55 3.27 -3.94 -6.13
CA LEU A 55 3.22 -5.39 -5.91
C LEU A 55 4.17 -6.13 -6.87
N LYS A 56 4.17 -5.75 -8.15
CA LYS A 56 5.02 -6.34 -9.19
C LYS A 56 6.51 -6.17 -8.91
N HIS A 57 6.89 -5.08 -8.25
CA HIS A 57 8.28 -4.74 -7.95
C HIS A 57 8.60 -4.82 -6.45
N ILE A 58 7.84 -5.59 -5.67
CA ILE A 58 7.95 -5.62 -4.21
C ILE A 58 9.31 -6.14 -3.69
N ASP A 59 10.05 -6.87 -4.51
CA ASP A 59 11.39 -7.37 -4.19
C ASP A 59 12.48 -6.29 -4.33
N ASP A 60 12.18 -5.18 -5.02
CA ASP A 60 13.08 -4.04 -5.05
C ASP A 60 13.06 -3.29 -3.70
N LEU A 61 14.24 -2.99 -3.16
CA LEU A 61 14.39 -2.38 -1.84
C LEU A 61 13.68 -1.03 -1.73
N SER A 62 13.74 -0.18 -2.76
CA SER A 62 13.10 1.14 -2.74
C SER A 62 11.57 1.02 -2.73
N ILE A 63 11.03 0.06 -3.47
CA ILE A 63 9.59 -0.24 -3.52
C ILE A 63 9.12 -0.87 -2.20
N ARG A 64 9.87 -1.86 -1.69
CA ARG A 64 9.58 -2.50 -0.41
C ARG A 64 9.53 -1.47 0.72
N GLN A 65 10.48 -0.55 0.75
CA GLN A 65 10.56 0.50 1.77
C GLN A 65 9.32 1.41 1.76
N ILE A 66 8.76 1.72 0.58
CA ILE A 66 7.51 2.50 0.47
C ILE A 66 6.35 1.76 1.16
N VAL A 67 6.24 0.45 0.95
CA VAL A 67 5.17 -0.38 1.52
C VAL A 67 5.36 -0.53 3.03
N ILE A 68 6.59 -0.82 3.48
CA ILE A 68 6.94 -0.89 4.91
C ILE A 68 6.61 0.42 5.62
N ASN A 69 7.08 1.55 5.09
CA ASN A 69 6.84 2.87 5.69
C ASN A 69 5.35 3.22 5.72
N SER A 70 4.60 2.84 4.68
CA SER A 70 3.15 3.01 4.65
C SER A 70 2.46 2.25 5.77
N PHE A 71 2.77 0.96 5.96
CA PHE A 71 2.16 0.17 7.03
C PHE A 71 2.65 0.59 8.41
N SER A 72 3.93 0.91 8.56
CA SER A 72 4.49 1.40 9.83
C SER A 72 3.76 2.65 10.28
N GLY A 73 3.63 3.63 9.38
CA GLY A 73 2.89 4.85 9.65
C GLY A 73 1.39 4.60 9.90
N PHE A 74 0.78 3.61 9.23
CA PHE A 74 -0.61 3.23 9.52
C PHE A 74 -0.75 2.69 10.95
N PHE A 75 0.10 1.74 11.35
CA PHE A 75 0.05 1.15 12.68
C PHE A 75 0.30 2.19 13.77
N GLU A 76 1.37 2.96 13.68
CA GLU A 76 1.74 3.97 14.68
C GLU A 76 0.66 5.03 14.88
N ARG A 77 0.11 5.53 13.76
CA ARG A 77 -0.80 6.69 13.79
C ARG A 77 -2.25 6.30 14.03
N ASN A 78 -2.63 5.04 13.82
CA ASN A 78 -4.03 4.61 13.88
C ASN A 78 -4.24 3.46 14.86
N VAL A 79 -3.55 2.33 14.66
CA VAL A 79 -3.81 1.09 15.42
C VAL A 79 -3.26 1.17 16.84
N MET A 80 -2.04 1.69 17.01
CA MET A 80 -1.36 1.77 18.30
C MET A 80 -2.01 2.76 19.29
N GLN A 81 -3.05 3.49 18.85
CA GLN A 81 -3.85 4.38 19.69
C GLN A 81 -4.94 3.64 20.49
N TYR A 82 -5.14 2.34 20.21
CA TYR A 82 -6.07 1.46 20.92
C TYR A 82 -5.32 0.45 21.82
N ASP A 83 -6.05 -0.36 22.59
CA ASP A 83 -5.47 -1.46 23.39
C ASP A 83 -5.08 -2.67 22.52
N TYR A 84 -4.23 -2.42 21.51
CA TYR A 84 -3.84 -3.39 20.48
C TYR A 84 -3.02 -4.57 21.01
N ARG A 85 -2.40 -4.42 22.18
CA ARG A 85 -1.61 -5.49 22.80
C ARG A 85 -2.48 -6.56 23.47
N LYS A 86 -3.76 -6.27 23.71
CA LYS A 86 -4.73 -7.22 24.28
C LYS A 86 -5.74 -7.75 23.27
N ASN A 87 -5.65 -7.30 22.01
CA ASN A 87 -6.64 -7.60 20.98
C ASN A 87 -5.96 -7.88 19.64
N SER A 88 -6.42 -8.92 18.94
CA SER A 88 -6.00 -9.17 17.57
C SER A 88 -6.54 -8.10 16.61
N VAL A 89 -5.73 -7.65 15.66
CA VAL A 89 -6.11 -6.69 14.62
C VAL A 89 -6.44 -7.44 13.33
N ASN A 90 -7.69 -7.30 12.88
CA ASN A 90 -8.17 -7.89 11.63
C ASN A 90 -8.13 -6.86 10.50
N PHE A 91 -7.83 -7.33 9.28
CA PHE A 91 -7.74 -6.49 8.10
C PHE A 91 -8.71 -6.92 7.02
N VAL A 92 -9.27 -5.93 6.31
CA VAL A 92 -10.13 -6.13 5.15
C VAL A 92 -9.64 -5.26 4.01
N GLY A 93 -9.61 -5.79 2.79
CA GLY A 93 -9.38 -5.04 1.56
C GLY A 93 -8.19 -5.53 0.74
N SER A 94 -8.18 -5.15 -0.54
CA SER A 94 -7.20 -5.61 -1.52
C SER A 94 -5.75 -5.29 -1.14
N ILE A 95 -5.48 -4.10 -0.61
CA ILE A 95 -4.12 -3.70 -0.20
C ILE A 95 -3.61 -4.59 0.94
N ALA A 96 -4.42 -4.80 1.99
CA ALA A 96 -4.01 -5.65 3.10
C ALA A 96 -3.81 -7.10 2.66
N TRP A 97 -4.64 -7.59 1.73
CA TRP A 97 -4.54 -8.94 1.19
C TRP A 97 -3.28 -9.16 0.33
N TYR A 98 -3.08 -8.32 -0.68
CA TYR A 98 -1.98 -8.49 -1.65
C TYR A 98 -0.61 -8.19 -1.04
N PHE A 99 -0.52 -7.29 -0.06
CA PHE A 99 0.72 -6.98 0.64
C PHE A 99 0.76 -7.63 2.04
N SER A 100 0.06 -8.76 2.23
CA SER A 100 -0.10 -9.39 3.53
C SER A 100 1.22 -9.82 4.18
N ASP A 101 2.21 -10.23 3.38
CA ASP A 101 3.53 -10.60 3.90
C ASP A 101 4.24 -9.41 4.55
N VAL A 102 4.32 -8.28 3.84
CA VAL A 102 4.92 -7.04 4.36
C VAL A 102 4.09 -6.47 5.52
N LEU A 103 2.76 -6.56 5.43
CA LEU A 103 1.87 -6.14 6.52
C LEU A 103 2.16 -6.90 7.81
N LYS A 104 2.30 -8.23 7.74
CA LYS A 104 2.61 -9.10 8.89
C LYS A 104 3.99 -8.87 9.44
N GLU A 105 4.98 -8.65 8.57
CA GLU A 105 6.34 -8.30 8.98
C GLU A 105 6.35 -7.03 9.85
N VAL A 106 5.75 -5.95 9.33
CA VAL A 106 5.71 -4.67 10.07
C VAL A 106 4.86 -4.78 11.34
N ALA A 107 3.79 -5.58 11.32
CA ALA A 107 2.99 -5.84 12.51
C ALA A 107 3.79 -6.56 13.60
N LEU A 108 4.57 -7.58 13.21
CA LEU A 108 5.43 -8.34 14.12
C LEU A 108 6.48 -7.45 14.78
N GLU A 109 7.14 -6.58 14.02
CA GLU A 109 8.10 -5.60 14.54
C GLU A 109 7.49 -4.64 15.57
N LYS A 110 6.17 -4.42 15.51
CA LYS A 110 5.41 -3.52 16.38
C LYS A 110 4.65 -4.24 17.49
N GLU A 111 4.86 -5.54 17.66
CA GLU A 111 4.16 -6.37 18.65
C GLU A 111 2.64 -6.36 18.45
N ILE A 112 2.18 -6.27 17.20
CA ILE A 112 0.76 -6.28 16.84
C ILE A 112 0.38 -7.70 16.41
N GLU A 113 -0.55 -8.30 17.14
CA GLU A 113 -1.13 -9.58 16.76
C GLU A 113 -2.11 -9.40 15.59
N ILE A 114 -1.79 -9.97 14.43
CA ILE A 114 -2.68 -9.98 13.26
C ILE A 114 -3.59 -11.20 13.33
N GLY A 115 -4.90 -10.96 13.29
CA GLY A 115 -5.90 -12.02 13.16
C GLY A 115 -6.13 -12.37 11.69
N THR A 116 -7.37 -12.20 11.23
CA THR A 116 -7.77 -12.47 9.84
C THR A 116 -7.43 -11.32 8.91
N ILE A 117 -6.93 -11.64 7.73
CA ILE A 117 -6.83 -10.71 6.60
C ILE A 117 -7.75 -11.24 5.51
N VAL A 118 -8.76 -10.48 5.09
CA VAL A 118 -9.70 -10.88 4.03
C VAL A 118 -9.71 -9.87 2.89
N GLN A 119 -9.77 -10.34 1.65
CA GLN A 119 -9.72 -9.45 0.48
C GLN A 119 -10.98 -8.58 0.33
N SER A 120 -12.14 -9.15 0.61
CA SER A 120 -13.45 -8.50 0.51
C SER A 120 -14.32 -8.94 1.68
N PRO A 121 -15.13 -8.04 2.27
CA PRO A 121 -16.01 -8.39 3.38
C PRO A 121 -17.11 -9.38 2.98
N MET A 122 -17.44 -9.49 1.69
CA MET A 122 -18.46 -10.44 1.22
C MET A 122 -18.11 -11.90 1.50
N SER A 123 -16.82 -12.27 1.52
CA SER A 123 -16.40 -13.65 1.80
C SER A 123 -16.81 -14.10 3.20
N GLY A 124 -16.61 -13.23 4.21
CA GLY A 124 -16.92 -13.55 5.61
C GLY A 124 -18.41 -13.52 5.95
N LEU A 125 -19.21 -12.75 5.20
CA LEU A 125 -20.67 -12.71 5.34
C LEU A 125 -21.32 -14.05 4.97
N ILE A 126 -20.75 -14.80 4.02
CA ILE A 126 -21.26 -16.11 3.62
C ILE A 126 -21.01 -17.17 4.70
N GLU A 127 -19.92 -17.04 5.45
CA GLU A 127 -19.52 -17.99 6.49
C GLU A 127 -20.26 -17.76 7.82
N TYR A 128 -20.64 -16.51 8.13
CA TYR A 128 -21.40 -16.15 9.34
C TYR A 128 -22.88 -16.60 9.31
N HIS A 129 -23.42 -16.98 8.15
CA HIS A 129 -24.80 -17.45 7.98
C HIS A 129 -24.93 -18.98 7.84
N ARG A 130 -23.91 -19.73 8.25
CA ARG A 130 -23.98 -21.21 8.38
C ARG A 130 -24.30 -21.65 9.80
#